data_AF-U9TJ86-F1
#
_entry.id   AF-U9TJ86-F1
#
_cell.length_a   1.000
_cell.length_b   1.000
_cell.length_c   1.000
_cell.angle_alpha   90.00
_cell.angle_beta   90.00
_cell.angle_gamma   90.00
#
_symmetry.space_group_name_H-M   'P 1'
#
loop_
_entity.id
_entity.type
_entity.pdbx_description
1 polymer ?
#
loop_
_entity_poly.entity_id
_entity_poly.type
_entity_poly.pdbx_seq_one_letter_code
_entity_poly.pdbx_strand_id
1 'polypeptide(L)'
;MVPLPNFTTHDAKIEGKSKKGIIPFLKKTFFPPGYKNFGDEKFSPFLQIKKNEEVFFSIPAIEAAINSRWHQAMAYWIRPLCLYAIFLILFAIILQFYKVQDVTEFTQVGSGIFYYIGLYLLVNEFMQIRKYKVKYITIFNLFDLSSIILGMIAVSLDFVFFVPIIYTVVTLILWIEMLLWLRLFSVIAINIFIFGNLLKKITPFFTFMFILIIGFANSIIFLLVTPSNLTYTLEDKNAEYSFTGPIQDNPVDTIWNAILSMYYLSTINLNSYSDDSLFKLFIFVANVVIVLVLFNMIIALMNDTFKKAKNDGNIGLLMYRKELIDDFERLDIPFNKLQLHDSPYICYLQDPNLMKKWMKKSQELRKTKLYSWFKESVDKENITYDGVDITPWYKLILSNENQDSISTPDHMTLWF
;
A
#
# COMPACT_ATOMS: atom_id res chain seq x y z
N MET A 1 22.90 -21.64 -5.80
CA MET A 1 23.65 -20.42 -6.18
C MET A 1 23.00 -19.89 -7.44
N VAL A 2 22.65 -18.60 -7.51
CA VAL A 2 21.98 -18.04 -8.70
C VAL A 2 23.02 -17.76 -9.78
N PRO A 3 22.81 -18.16 -11.06
CA PRO A 3 23.80 -17.99 -12.14
C PRO A 3 23.81 -16.56 -12.71
N LEU A 4 23.93 -15.56 -11.83
CA LEU A 4 23.97 -14.13 -12.16
C LEU A 4 25.14 -13.47 -11.41
N PRO A 5 26.40 -13.76 -11.80
CA PRO A 5 27.56 -13.16 -11.16
C PRO A 5 27.57 -11.64 -11.38
N ASN A 6 27.98 -10.89 -10.35
CA ASN A 6 28.07 -9.43 -10.34
C ASN A 6 26.77 -8.65 -10.63
N PHE A 7 25.63 -9.33 -10.64
CA PHE A 7 24.36 -8.69 -11.01
C PHE A 7 23.90 -7.63 -10.00
N THR A 8 24.27 -7.80 -8.73
CA THR A 8 23.93 -6.88 -7.64
C THR A 8 25.14 -6.11 -7.10
N THR A 9 26.33 -6.28 -7.69
CA THR A 9 27.56 -5.57 -7.29
C THR A 9 27.90 -4.48 -8.30
N HIS A 10 28.77 -3.55 -7.92
CA HIS A 10 29.26 -2.49 -8.79
C HIS A 10 30.76 -2.27 -8.53
N ASP A 11 31.56 -2.08 -9.59
CA ASP A 11 33.02 -1.96 -9.52
C ASP A 11 33.51 -0.59 -9.00
N ALA A 12 32.62 0.25 -8.48
CA ALA A 12 33.02 1.56 -8.01
C ALA A 12 33.82 1.43 -6.70
N LYS A 13 35.15 1.56 -6.80
CA LYS A 13 35.98 1.99 -5.67
C LYS A 13 35.37 3.30 -5.14
N ILE A 14 34.62 3.23 -4.05
CA ILE A 14 34.10 4.41 -3.37
C ILE A 14 35.29 5.09 -2.68
N GLU A 15 36.04 5.91 -3.42
CA GLU A 15 37.02 6.84 -2.88
C GLU A 15 36.30 8.02 -2.20
N GLY A 16 35.66 7.73 -1.07
CA GLY A 16 35.12 8.75 -0.17
C GLY A 16 36.03 8.86 1.05
N LYS A 17 36.90 9.88 1.12
CA LYS A 17 37.57 10.24 2.38
C LYS A 17 36.51 10.60 3.41
N SER A 18 36.12 9.66 4.29
CA SER A 18 35.22 9.96 5.39
C SER A 18 35.91 11.00 6.28
N LYS A 19 35.48 12.27 6.24
CA LYS A 19 35.94 13.28 7.19
C LYS A 19 35.50 12.83 8.58
N LYS A 20 36.43 12.29 9.37
CA LYS A 20 36.19 11.89 10.77
C LYS A 20 36.11 13.15 11.62
N GLY A 21 35.03 13.32 12.37
CA GLY A 21 34.84 14.45 13.29
C GLY A 21 33.43 14.48 13.90
N ILE A 22 33.29 15.18 15.02
CA ILE A 22 32.03 15.31 15.78
C ILE A 22 30.97 16.10 14.98
N ILE A 23 31.38 17.14 14.25
CA ILE A 23 30.47 17.99 13.44
C ILE A 23 29.83 17.22 12.26
N PRO A 24 30.59 16.47 11.44
CA PRO A 24 29.99 15.58 10.44
C PRO A 24 29.08 14.53 11.08
N PHE A 25 29.43 13.99 12.24
CA PHE A 25 28.63 12.98 12.96
C PHE A 25 27.29 13.55 13.44
N LEU A 26 27.28 14.73 14.07
CA LEU A 26 26.06 15.42 14.47
C LEU A 26 25.20 15.77 13.26
N LYS A 27 25.78 16.36 12.21
CA LYS A 27 25.03 16.65 10.98
C LYS A 27 24.41 15.39 10.35
N LYS A 28 25.07 14.24 10.47
CA LYS A 28 24.63 12.95 9.90
C LYS A 28 23.62 12.18 10.78
N THR A 29 23.56 12.48 12.07
CA THR A 29 22.58 11.88 13.00
C THR A 29 21.27 12.67 13.01
N PHE A 30 21.37 14.01 12.98
CA PHE A 30 20.23 14.93 13.05
C PHE A 30 19.58 15.23 11.68
N PHE A 31 20.30 15.10 10.58
CA PHE A 31 19.73 15.26 9.23
C PHE A 31 19.73 13.93 8.46
N PRO A 32 18.74 13.70 7.60
CA PRO A 32 18.70 12.50 6.78
C PRO A 32 19.83 12.47 5.73
N PRO A 33 20.28 11.27 5.32
CA PRO A 33 21.40 11.11 4.40
C PRO A 33 21.03 11.58 2.99
N GLY A 34 21.91 12.38 2.38
CA GLY A 34 21.82 12.84 0.99
C GLY A 34 21.83 11.70 -0.03
N TYR A 35 21.35 11.97 -1.25
CA TYR A 35 21.58 11.07 -2.39
C TYR A 35 22.99 11.23 -2.95
N LYS A 36 23.58 10.11 -3.40
CA LYS A 36 24.86 10.11 -4.12
C LYS A 36 24.72 10.81 -5.47
N ASN A 37 25.68 11.67 -5.80
CA ASN A 37 25.76 12.36 -7.09
C ASN A 37 26.41 11.48 -8.18
N PHE A 38 25.93 10.25 -8.36
CA PHE A 38 26.38 9.36 -9.43
C PHE A 38 25.30 9.21 -10.51
N GLY A 39 25.72 9.13 -11.77
CA GLY A 39 24.85 8.74 -12.89
C GLY A 39 24.42 7.27 -12.77
N ASP A 40 23.29 6.91 -13.40
CA ASP A 40 22.68 5.58 -13.29
C ASP A 40 23.62 4.45 -13.74
N GLU A 41 24.54 4.73 -14.66
CA GLU A 41 25.54 3.80 -15.21
C GLU A 41 26.52 3.25 -14.16
N LYS A 42 26.68 3.93 -13.02
CA LYS A 42 27.62 3.54 -11.96
C LYS A 42 27.02 2.62 -10.91
N PHE A 43 25.72 2.33 -11.00
CA PHE A 43 25.00 1.42 -10.10
C PHE A 43 24.96 0.00 -10.66
N SER A 44 24.64 -0.98 -9.82
CA SER A 44 24.60 -2.40 -10.21
C SER A 44 23.65 -2.66 -11.39
N PRO A 45 23.93 -3.65 -12.25
CA PRO A 45 23.06 -3.99 -13.39
C PRO A 45 21.61 -4.21 -12.98
N PHE A 46 21.37 -4.77 -11.79
CA PHE A 46 20.03 -4.93 -11.20
C PHE A 46 19.24 -3.61 -11.10
N LEU A 47 19.89 -2.52 -10.70
CA LEU A 47 19.25 -1.19 -10.55
C LEU A 47 19.09 -0.45 -11.88
N GLN A 48 19.88 -0.78 -12.88
CA GLN A 48 19.77 -0.18 -14.21
C GLN A 48 18.51 -0.65 -14.95
N ILE A 49 17.94 -1.79 -14.54
CA ILE A 49 16.69 -2.32 -15.11
C ILE A 49 15.50 -1.47 -14.64
N LYS A 50 15.16 -0.48 -15.47
CA LYS A 50 14.05 0.45 -15.24
C LYS A 50 12.69 -0.08 -15.70
N LYS A 51 12.67 -1.11 -16.55
CA LYS A 51 11.42 -1.67 -17.09
C LYS A 51 10.80 -2.64 -16.08
N ASN A 52 9.74 -2.18 -15.41
CA ASN A 52 8.99 -2.96 -14.43
C ASN A 52 7.94 -3.84 -15.14
N GLU A 53 8.39 -4.82 -15.92
CA GLU A 53 7.46 -5.83 -16.43
C GLU A 53 7.15 -6.81 -15.28
N GLU A 54 5.86 -7.04 -14.98
CA GLU A 54 5.41 -8.01 -13.96
C GLU A 54 6.06 -9.38 -14.15
N VAL A 55 6.32 -9.71 -15.42
CA VAL A 55 7.00 -10.89 -15.90
C VAL A 55 8.45 -11.00 -15.40
N PHE A 56 9.19 -9.89 -15.31
CA PHE A 56 10.56 -9.86 -14.82
C PHE A 56 10.63 -10.27 -13.34
N PHE A 57 9.72 -9.73 -12.52
CA PHE A 57 9.60 -10.08 -11.09
C PHE A 57 9.05 -11.49 -10.87
N SER A 58 8.51 -12.12 -11.92
CA SER A 58 8.07 -13.51 -11.84
C SER A 58 9.24 -14.51 -11.87
N ILE A 59 10.43 -14.10 -12.32
CA ILE A 59 11.59 -14.98 -12.48
C ILE A 59 12.21 -15.32 -11.11
N PRO A 60 12.37 -16.61 -10.76
CA PRO A 60 12.99 -17.04 -9.49
C PRO A 60 14.36 -16.43 -9.18
N ALA A 61 15.22 -16.26 -10.20
CA ALA A 61 16.54 -15.65 -10.05
C ALA A 61 16.47 -14.17 -9.61
N ILE A 62 15.48 -13.42 -10.09
CA ILE A 62 15.25 -12.02 -9.71
C ILE A 62 14.66 -11.94 -8.29
N GLU A 63 13.72 -12.83 -7.96
CA GLU A 63 13.19 -12.96 -6.59
C GLU A 63 14.33 -13.25 -5.58
N ALA A 64 15.28 -14.11 -5.94
CA ALA A 64 16.46 -14.40 -5.14
C ALA A 64 17.40 -13.18 -4.97
N ALA A 65 17.64 -12.41 -6.04
CA ALA A 65 18.46 -11.21 -6.01
C ALA A 65 17.87 -10.14 -5.07
N ILE A 66 16.56 -9.89 -5.17
CA ILE A 66 15.83 -8.95 -4.30
C ILE A 66 15.93 -9.39 -2.85
N ASN A 67 15.65 -10.67 -2.56
CA ASN A 67 15.67 -11.18 -1.19
C ASN A 67 17.07 -11.12 -0.55
N SER A 68 18.13 -11.28 -1.34
CA SER A 68 19.52 -11.17 -0.85
C SER A 68 19.85 -9.75 -0.38
N ARG A 69 19.42 -8.71 -1.10
CA ARG A 69 19.69 -7.31 -0.75
C ARG A 69 18.66 -6.72 0.24
N TRP A 70 17.48 -7.33 0.32
CA TRP A 70 16.37 -6.84 1.14
C TRP A 70 16.72 -6.64 2.62
N HIS A 71 17.44 -7.56 3.24
CA HIS A 71 17.73 -7.48 4.68
C HIS A 71 18.50 -6.20 5.06
N GLN A 72 19.41 -5.75 4.19
CA GLN A 72 20.21 -4.54 4.39
C GLN A 72 19.35 -3.28 4.24
N ALA A 73 18.58 -3.20 3.15
CA ALA A 73 17.68 -2.07 2.92
C ALA A 73 16.63 -1.98 4.04
N MET A 74 16.03 -3.10 4.42
CA MET A 74 15.04 -3.16 5.50
C MET A 74 15.58 -2.62 6.82
N ALA A 75 16.81 -2.97 7.20
CA ALA A 75 17.43 -2.49 8.42
C ALA A 75 17.54 -0.95 8.47
N TYR A 76 17.78 -0.30 7.34
CA TYR A 76 17.74 1.16 7.23
C TYR A 76 16.33 1.71 7.39
N TRP A 77 15.36 1.13 6.68
CA TRP A 77 13.97 1.60 6.67
C TRP A 77 13.21 1.38 7.98
N ILE A 78 13.71 0.54 8.89
CA ILE A 78 13.20 0.41 10.26
C ILE A 78 13.29 1.75 11.02
N ARG A 79 14.34 2.56 10.80
CA ARG A 79 14.51 3.82 11.54
C ARG A 79 13.41 4.85 11.20
N PRO A 80 13.13 5.17 9.92
CA PRO A 80 11.97 5.99 9.55
C PRO A 80 10.64 5.46 10.11
N LEU A 81 10.41 4.14 10.06
CA LEU A 81 9.20 3.52 10.62
C LEU A 81 9.08 3.78 12.13
N CYS A 82 10.15 3.58 12.91
CA CYS A 82 10.14 3.85 14.34
C CYS A 82 9.93 5.33 14.64
N LEU A 83 10.51 6.23 13.85
CA LEU A 83 10.29 7.67 13.99
C LEU A 83 8.83 8.05 13.71
N TYR A 84 8.22 7.46 12.69
CA TYR A 84 6.80 7.65 12.40
C TYR A 84 5.90 7.14 13.54
N ALA A 85 6.22 5.98 14.11
CA ALA A 85 5.49 5.45 15.27
C ALA A 85 5.59 6.38 16.50
N ILE A 86 6.77 6.95 16.76
CA ILE A 86 6.94 7.95 17.83
C ILE A 86 6.14 9.23 17.51
N PHE A 87 6.17 9.70 16.26
CA PHE A 87 5.38 10.84 15.79
C PHE A 87 3.88 10.64 16.04
N LEU A 88 3.35 9.46 15.70
CA LEU A 88 1.96 9.06 15.93
C LEU A 88 1.59 9.04 17.42
N ILE A 89 2.45 8.45 18.26
CA ILE A 89 2.22 8.37 19.71
C ILE A 89 2.23 9.77 20.33
N LEU A 90 3.21 10.60 19.96
CA LEU A 90 3.28 12.00 20.42
C LEU A 90 2.04 12.78 20.00
N PHE A 91 1.58 12.62 18.75
CA PHE A 91 0.34 13.23 18.27
C PHE A 91 -0.85 12.87 19.15
N ALA A 92 -1.04 11.58 19.44
CA ALA A 92 -2.15 11.10 20.27
C ALA A 92 -2.08 11.62 21.71
N ILE A 93 -0.89 11.65 22.30
CA ILE A 93 -0.67 12.14 23.67
C ILE A 93 -0.92 13.65 23.75
N ILE A 94 -0.33 14.43 22.85
CA ILE A 94 -0.45 15.90 22.83
C ILE A 94 -1.92 16.31 22.78
N LEU A 95 -2.70 15.68 21.89
CA LEU A 95 -4.12 15.98 21.74
C LEU A 95 -4.94 15.71 23.01
N GLN A 96 -4.59 14.68 23.79
CA GLN A 96 -5.28 14.37 25.04
C GLN A 96 -5.02 15.44 26.12
N PHE A 97 -3.79 15.94 26.23
CA PHE A 97 -3.44 16.96 27.23
C PHE A 97 -4.05 18.31 26.92
N TYR A 98 -4.09 18.72 25.65
CA TYR A 98 -4.74 19.98 25.23
C TYR A 98 -6.24 19.98 25.54
N LYS A 99 -6.91 18.84 25.39
CA LYS A 99 -8.33 18.70 25.76
C LYS A 99 -8.61 18.97 27.24
N VAL A 100 -7.66 18.62 28.12
CA VAL A 100 -7.78 18.81 29.57
C VAL A 100 -7.27 20.19 30.01
N GLN A 101 -6.78 21.01 29.08
CA GLN A 101 -6.17 22.33 29.35
C GLN A 101 -4.98 22.30 30.32
N ASP A 102 -4.37 21.13 30.49
CA ASP A 102 -3.23 20.90 31.38
C ASP A 102 -1.92 21.05 30.59
N VAL A 103 -1.58 22.30 30.26
CA VAL A 103 -0.37 22.63 29.52
C VAL A 103 0.81 22.71 30.48
N THR A 104 1.49 21.59 30.65
CA THR A 104 2.71 21.49 31.48
C THR A 104 3.97 21.68 30.63
N GLU A 105 5.12 21.95 31.26
CA GLU A 105 6.44 22.00 30.58
C GLU A 105 6.71 20.72 29.75
N PHE A 106 6.19 19.58 30.20
CA PHE A 106 6.27 18.30 29.50
C PHE A 106 5.57 18.33 28.13
N THR A 107 4.41 18.96 28.02
CA THR A 107 3.67 19.08 26.74
C THR A 107 4.40 19.98 25.74
N GLN A 108 5.09 21.02 26.22
CA GLN A 108 5.89 21.92 25.39
C GLN A 108 7.13 21.21 24.83
N VAL A 109 7.84 20.46 25.68
CA VAL A 109 8.98 19.64 25.25
C VAL A 109 8.54 18.54 24.27
N GLY A 110 7.43 17.85 24.56
CA GLY A 110 6.84 16.84 23.69
C GLY A 110 6.45 17.40 22.32
N SER A 111 5.85 18.59 22.28
CA SER A 111 5.52 19.30 21.04
C SER A 111 6.77 19.67 20.23
N GLY A 112 7.84 20.13 20.90
CA GLY A 112 9.13 20.40 20.26
C GLY A 112 9.73 19.16 19.59
N ILE A 113 9.69 18.01 20.27
CA ILE A 113 10.14 16.72 19.73
C ILE A 113 9.25 16.30 18.55
N PHE A 114 7.94 16.46 18.67
CA PHE A 114 6.97 16.13 17.62
C PHE A 114 7.26 16.89 16.32
N TYR A 115 7.43 18.21 16.37
CA TYR A 115 7.76 19.00 15.19
C TYR A 115 9.14 18.67 14.63
N TYR A 116 10.13 18.39 15.48
CA TYR A 116 11.44 17.96 15.03
C TYR A 116 11.37 16.64 14.23
N ILE A 117 10.65 15.64 14.73
CA ILE A 117 10.46 14.37 14.02
C ILE A 117 9.66 14.58 12.74
N GLY A 118 8.58 15.37 12.78
CA GLY A 118 7.77 15.69 11.60
C GLY A 118 8.60 16.34 10.50
N LEU A 119 9.42 17.34 10.83
CA LEU A 119 10.35 17.98 9.89
C LEU A 119 11.40 17.00 9.35
N TYR A 120 11.95 16.12 10.21
CA TYR A 120 12.90 15.10 9.76
C TYR A 120 12.29 14.17 8.71
N LEU A 121 11.07 13.68 8.94
CA LEU A 121 10.34 12.83 8.00
C LEU A 121 9.98 13.59 6.72
N LEU A 122 9.54 14.85 6.82
CA LEU A 122 9.23 15.68 5.65
C LEU A 122 10.46 15.90 4.77
N VAL A 123 11.64 16.11 5.36
CA VAL A 123 12.89 16.23 4.59
C VAL A 123 13.20 14.94 3.82
N ASN A 124 12.95 13.76 4.39
CA ASN A 124 13.10 12.50 3.65
C ASN A 124 12.21 12.46 2.41
N GLU A 125 10.93 12.78 2.57
CA GLU A 125 9.96 12.81 1.48
C GLU A 125 10.34 13.84 0.41
N PHE A 126 10.74 15.04 0.81
CA PHE A 126 11.18 16.08 -0.11
C PHE A 126 12.40 15.65 -0.93
N MET A 127 13.32 14.91 -0.31
CA MET A 127 14.48 14.37 -1.02
C MET A 127 14.08 13.32 -2.05
N GLN A 128 13.15 12.43 -1.73
CA GLN A 128 12.60 11.45 -2.68
C GLN A 128 11.86 12.16 -3.84
N ILE A 129 11.03 13.16 -3.55
CA ILE A 129 10.35 13.98 -4.57
C ILE A 129 11.37 14.61 -5.53
N ARG A 130 12.46 15.18 -5.01
CA ARG A 130 13.50 15.81 -5.85
C ARG A 130 14.18 14.79 -6.77
N LYS A 131 14.36 13.54 -6.32
CA LYS A 131 15.04 12.48 -7.07
C LYS A 131 14.13 11.86 -8.12
N TYR A 132 12.92 11.46 -7.75
CA TYR A 132 12.01 10.69 -8.60
C TYR A 132 11.01 11.56 -9.39
N LYS A 133 10.84 12.84 -9.01
CA LYS A 133 9.94 13.81 -9.68
C LYS A 133 8.54 13.22 -9.87
N VAL A 134 8.09 13.04 -11.11
CA VAL A 134 6.76 12.51 -11.44
C VAL A 134 6.60 11.05 -10.99
N LYS A 135 7.66 10.25 -10.98
CA LYS A 135 7.60 8.84 -10.54
C LYS A 135 7.31 8.69 -9.05
N TYR A 136 7.51 9.76 -8.27
CA TYR A 136 7.16 9.76 -6.85
C TYR A 136 5.64 9.73 -6.62
N ILE A 137 4.82 10.19 -7.58
CA ILE A 137 3.36 10.31 -7.42
C ILE A 137 2.73 8.91 -7.46
N THR A 138 2.87 8.18 -6.37
CA THR A 138 2.18 6.93 -6.08
C THR A 138 1.17 7.16 -4.95
N ILE A 139 0.15 6.30 -4.86
CA ILE A 139 -0.87 6.41 -3.81
C ILE A 139 -0.21 6.39 -2.43
N PHE A 140 0.76 5.51 -2.22
CA PHE A 140 1.44 5.37 -0.94
C PHE A 140 2.23 6.62 -0.58
N ASN A 141 3.15 7.05 -1.44
CA ASN A 141 3.96 8.24 -1.18
C ASN A 141 3.11 9.51 -0.96
N LEU A 142 1.94 9.61 -1.60
CA LEU A 142 0.99 10.69 -1.35
C LEU A 142 0.41 10.63 0.08
N PHE A 143 0.07 9.43 0.56
CA PHE A 143 -0.39 9.21 1.94
C PHE A 143 0.72 9.49 2.95
N ASP A 144 1.95 9.02 2.72
CA ASP A 144 3.12 9.27 3.55
C ASP A 144 3.30 10.79 3.76
N LEU A 145 3.41 11.55 2.67
CA LEU A 145 3.56 13.02 2.71
C LEU A 145 2.35 13.72 3.34
N SER A 146 1.14 13.32 2.96
CA SER A 146 -0.09 13.97 3.46
C SER A 146 -0.26 13.77 4.96
N SER A 147 0.06 12.58 5.48
CA SER A 147 -0.08 12.27 6.90
C SER A 147 0.82 13.15 7.77
N ILE A 148 2.07 13.40 7.33
CA ILE A 148 3.04 14.23 8.06
C ILE A 148 2.57 15.69 8.07
N ILE A 149 2.19 16.22 6.90
CA ILE A 149 1.72 17.61 6.76
C ILE A 149 0.44 17.82 7.56
N LEU A 150 -0.56 16.95 7.40
CA LEU A 150 -1.83 17.05 8.12
C LEU A 150 -1.65 16.91 9.63
N GLY A 151 -0.80 15.99 10.09
CA GLY A 151 -0.48 15.83 11.51
C GLY A 151 0.14 17.10 12.11
N MET A 152 1.11 17.70 11.42
CA MET A 152 1.73 18.96 11.86
C MET A 152 0.73 20.13 11.88
N ILE A 153 -0.10 20.25 10.84
CA ILE A 153 -1.14 21.29 10.76
C ILE A 153 -2.17 21.12 11.87
N ALA A 154 -2.62 19.88 12.13
CA ALA A 154 -3.61 19.61 13.15
C ALA A 154 -3.09 20.03 14.54
N VAL A 155 -1.87 19.63 14.92
CA VAL A 155 -1.29 20.08 16.20
C VAL A 155 -1.14 21.59 16.23
N SER A 156 -0.72 22.24 15.14
CA SER A 156 -0.61 23.71 15.07
C SER A 156 -1.96 24.41 15.24
N LEU A 157 -3.02 23.88 14.64
CA LEU A 157 -4.37 24.41 14.80
C LEU A 157 -4.84 24.29 16.24
N ASP A 158 -4.43 23.26 16.97
CA ASP A 158 -4.87 23.04 18.35
C ASP A 158 -4.42 24.11 19.33
N PHE A 159 -3.23 24.68 19.06
CA PHE A 159 -2.74 25.83 19.81
C PHE A 159 -3.61 27.07 19.63
N VAL A 160 -4.36 27.18 18.53
CA VAL A 160 -5.15 28.37 18.20
C VAL A 160 -6.65 28.12 18.45
N PHE A 161 -7.21 27.07 17.85
CA PHE A 161 -8.62 26.69 17.95
C PHE A 161 -8.82 25.17 17.85
N PHE A 162 -9.50 24.59 18.83
CA PHE A 162 -9.87 23.17 18.79
C PHE A 162 -11.04 22.92 17.81
N VAL A 163 -10.78 22.25 16.69
CA VAL A 163 -11.79 21.79 15.72
C VAL A 163 -11.91 20.25 15.72
N PRO A 164 -12.84 19.66 16.49
CA PRO A 164 -12.93 18.21 16.70
C PRO A 164 -12.96 17.36 15.43
N ILE A 165 -13.70 17.81 14.41
CA ILE A 165 -13.90 17.09 13.14
C ILE A 165 -12.58 16.92 12.38
N ILE A 166 -11.73 17.95 12.38
CA ILE A 166 -10.44 17.89 11.69
C ILE A 166 -9.55 16.86 12.41
N TYR A 167 -9.52 16.86 13.74
CA TYR A 167 -8.72 15.90 14.49
C TYR A 167 -9.16 14.46 14.31
N THR A 168 -10.46 14.18 14.27
CA THR A 168 -10.94 12.80 14.10
C THR A 168 -10.51 12.25 12.74
N VAL A 169 -10.64 13.06 11.68
CA VAL A 169 -10.19 12.71 10.33
C VAL A 169 -8.68 12.55 10.28
N VAL A 170 -7.91 13.50 10.80
CA VAL A 170 -6.44 13.45 10.79
C VAL A 170 -5.93 12.26 11.59
N THR A 171 -6.45 12.01 12.79
CA THR A 171 -6.10 10.83 13.60
C THR A 171 -6.28 9.55 12.80
N LEU A 172 -7.42 9.39 12.13
CA LEU A 172 -7.70 8.22 11.31
C LEU A 172 -6.70 8.09 10.14
N ILE A 173 -6.36 9.19 9.47
CA ILE A 173 -5.36 9.20 8.40
C ILE A 173 -3.98 8.73 8.91
N LEU A 174 -3.51 9.24 10.05
CA LEU A 174 -2.21 8.82 10.60
C LEU A 174 -2.19 7.33 10.99
N TRP A 175 -3.29 6.79 11.52
CA TRP A 175 -3.37 5.36 11.85
C TRP A 175 -3.43 4.46 10.61
N ILE A 176 -4.15 4.89 9.56
CA ILE A 176 -4.12 4.20 8.26
C ILE A 176 -2.71 4.19 7.70
N GLU A 177 -2.01 5.33 7.77
CA GLU A 177 -0.65 5.42 7.30
C GLU A 177 0.30 4.52 8.10
N MET A 178 0.15 4.46 9.43
CA MET A 178 0.89 3.50 10.26
C MET A 178 0.67 2.06 9.78
N LEU A 179 -0.56 1.69 9.38
CA LEU A 179 -0.85 0.38 8.78
C LEU A 179 -0.12 0.19 7.44
N LEU A 180 -0.06 1.22 6.60
CA LEU A 180 0.67 1.18 5.32
C LEU A 180 2.19 1.02 5.52
N TRP A 181 2.78 1.63 6.55
CA TRP A 181 4.19 1.45 6.92
C TRP A 181 4.55 0.00 7.26
N LEU A 182 3.59 -0.78 7.77
CA LEU A 182 3.80 -2.21 8.07
C LEU A 182 4.06 -3.06 6.83
N ARG A 183 3.91 -2.51 5.62
CA ARG A 183 4.38 -3.10 4.36
C ARG A 183 5.89 -3.35 4.32
N LEU A 184 6.66 -2.80 5.26
CA LEU A 184 8.04 -3.23 5.45
C LEU A 184 8.14 -4.73 5.83
N PHE A 185 7.11 -5.32 6.41
CA PHE A 185 7.09 -6.74 6.77
C PHE A 185 6.40 -7.59 5.70
N SER A 186 7.06 -8.65 5.21
CA SER A 186 6.60 -9.45 4.05
C SER A 186 5.15 -9.93 4.16
N VAL A 187 4.78 -10.46 5.33
CA VAL A 187 3.45 -11.06 5.56
C VAL A 187 2.36 -10.00 5.46
N ILE A 188 2.59 -8.84 6.08
CA ILE A 188 1.63 -7.74 6.11
C ILE A 188 1.56 -7.06 4.74
N ALA A 189 2.71 -6.86 4.10
CA ALA A 189 2.83 -6.29 2.76
C ALA A 189 2.01 -7.04 1.72
N ILE A 190 2.10 -8.37 1.68
CA ILE A 190 1.32 -9.20 0.76
C ILE A 190 -0.18 -8.95 0.98
N ASN A 191 -0.62 -8.90 2.23
CA ASN A 191 -2.03 -8.64 2.54
C ASN A 191 -2.47 -7.23 2.11
N ILE A 192 -1.64 -6.21 2.32
CA ILE A 192 -1.91 -4.82 1.87
C ILE A 192 -2.04 -4.77 0.34
N PHE A 193 -1.13 -5.41 -0.40
CA PHE A 193 -1.21 -5.45 -1.86
C PHE A 193 -2.41 -6.25 -2.38
N ILE A 194 -2.73 -7.37 -1.74
CA ILE A 194 -3.95 -8.14 -2.04
C ILE A 194 -5.18 -7.24 -1.83
N PHE A 195 -5.25 -6.55 -0.69
CA PHE A 195 -6.36 -5.67 -0.37
C PHE A 195 -6.48 -4.50 -1.36
N GLY A 196 -5.38 -3.82 -1.70
CA GLY A 196 -5.38 -2.74 -2.68
C GLY A 196 -5.84 -3.20 -4.08
N ASN A 197 -5.36 -4.35 -4.53
CA ASN A 197 -5.80 -4.94 -5.79
C ASN A 197 -7.27 -5.38 -5.77
N LEU A 198 -7.75 -5.85 -4.62
CA LEU A 198 -9.14 -6.23 -4.42
C LEU A 198 -10.04 -5.00 -4.42
N LEU A 199 -9.68 -3.94 -3.69
CA LEU A 199 -10.36 -2.64 -3.73
C LEU A 199 -10.50 -2.12 -5.15
N LYS A 200 -9.41 -2.03 -5.91
CA LYS A 200 -9.42 -1.53 -7.29
C LYS A 200 -10.38 -2.30 -8.20
N LYS A 201 -10.46 -3.63 -8.04
CA LYS A 201 -11.31 -4.50 -8.86
C LYS A 201 -12.78 -4.42 -8.43
N ILE A 202 -13.08 -4.19 -7.15
CA ILE A 202 -14.45 -4.15 -6.64
C ILE A 202 -15.08 -2.75 -6.63
N THR A 203 -14.29 -1.68 -6.75
CA THR A 203 -14.80 -0.29 -6.80
C THR A 203 -15.99 -0.10 -7.73
N PRO A 204 -16.00 -0.60 -8.99
CA PRO A 204 -17.14 -0.42 -9.89
C PRO A 204 -18.44 -1.01 -9.34
N PHE A 205 -18.35 -2.17 -8.67
CA PHE A 205 -19.50 -2.81 -8.05
C PHE A 205 -20.01 -2.01 -6.85
N PHE A 206 -19.12 -1.47 -6.01
CA PHE A 206 -19.52 -0.58 -4.92
C PHE A 206 -20.21 0.68 -5.43
N THR A 207 -19.74 1.27 -6.53
CA THR A 207 -20.41 2.43 -7.15
C THR A 207 -21.83 2.07 -7.61
N PHE A 208 -22.00 0.92 -8.27
CA PHE A 208 -23.31 0.42 -8.68
C PHE A 208 -24.24 0.20 -7.47
N MET A 209 -23.76 -0.48 -6.43
CA MET A 209 -24.50 -0.73 -5.19
C MET A 209 -24.92 0.58 -4.52
N PHE A 210 -24.02 1.56 -4.44
CA PHE A 210 -24.29 2.87 -3.83
C PHE A 210 -25.37 3.65 -4.58
N ILE A 211 -25.35 3.64 -5.92
CA ILE A 211 -26.40 4.25 -6.75
C ILE A 211 -27.76 3.60 -6.46
N LEU A 212 -27.81 2.27 -6.35
CA LEU A 212 -29.06 1.57 -6.01
C LEU A 212 -29.56 1.93 -4.61
N ILE A 213 -28.67 1.98 -3.61
CA ILE A 213 -29.02 2.40 -2.25
C ILE A 213 -29.62 3.81 -2.24
N ILE A 214 -29.04 4.76 -3.00
CA ILE A 214 -29.62 6.11 -3.14
C ILE A 214 -31.01 6.07 -3.79
N GLY A 215 -31.20 5.22 -4.80
CA GLY A 215 -32.50 5.04 -5.45
C GLY A 215 -33.59 4.54 -4.49
N PHE A 216 -33.28 3.51 -3.71
CA PHE A 216 -34.19 3.01 -2.67
C PHE A 216 -34.39 4.03 -1.55
N ALA A 217 -33.34 4.75 -1.14
CA ALA A 217 -33.41 5.79 -0.12
C ALA A 217 -34.35 6.93 -0.52
N ASN A 218 -34.23 7.44 -1.75
CA ASN A 218 -35.13 8.46 -2.25
C ASN A 218 -36.59 7.98 -2.33
N SER A 219 -36.79 6.71 -2.69
CA SER A 219 -38.12 6.13 -2.81
C SER A 219 -38.81 5.95 -1.46
N ILE A 220 -38.08 5.57 -0.40
CA ILE A 220 -38.67 5.38 0.93
C ILE A 220 -39.14 6.69 1.56
N ILE A 221 -38.50 7.82 1.25
CA ILE A 221 -38.92 9.15 1.74
C ILE A 221 -40.38 9.37 1.34
N PHE A 222 -40.73 9.18 0.07
CA PHE A 222 -42.10 9.38 -0.41
C PHE A 222 -43.11 8.43 0.23
N LEU A 223 -42.70 7.23 0.65
CA LEU A 223 -43.57 6.25 1.31
C LEU A 223 -43.78 6.52 2.80
N LEU A 224 -42.87 7.24 3.47
CA LEU A 224 -42.88 7.44 4.93
C LEU A 224 -43.14 8.91 5.36
N VAL A 225 -43.55 9.79 4.43
CA VAL A 225 -43.82 11.23 4.69
C VAL A 225 -45.01 11.48 5.63
N THR A 226 -45.74 10.47 6.09
CA THR A 226 -46.74 10.66 7.15
C THR A 226 -46.07 10.74 8.53
N PRO A 227 -46.13 11.89 9.25
CA PRO A 227 -45.69 11.93 10.63
C PRO A 227 -46.63 11.05 11.45
N SER A 228 -46.16 9.87 11.86
CA SER A 228 -46.88 9.04 12.81
C SER A 228 -46.76 9.68 14.19
N ASN A 229 -47.64 10.64 14.49
CA ASN A 229 -48.00 10.87 15.88
C ASN A 229 -48.63 9.56 16.36
N LEU A 230 -47.86 8.73 17.07
CA LEU A 230 -48.42 7.58 17.78
C LEU A 230 -49.26 8.12 18.95
N THR A 231 -50.51 8.47 18.65
CA THR A 231 -51.56 8.68 19.64
C THR A 231 -52.08 7.31 20.04
N TYR A 232 -51.84 6.91 21.28
CA TYR A 232 -52.54 5.78 21.88
C TYR A 232 -53.75 6.32 22.64
N THR A 233 -54.93 5.86 22.22
CA THR A 233 -56.20 6.12 22.91
C THR A 233 -56.46 4.96 23.86
N LEU A 234 -56.49 5.26 25.15
CA LEU A 234 -56.89 4.30 26.19
C LEU A 234 -58.37 4.59 26.50
N GLU A 235 -59.26 3.71 26.06
CA GLU A 235 -60.68 3.77 26.41
C GLU A 235 -60.90 3.08 27.76
N ASP A 236 -61.20 3.87 28.79
CA ASP A 236 -61.87 3.36 30.00
C ASP A 236 -63.34 3.78 29.94
N LYS A 237 -64.23 3.00 30.57
CA LYS A 237 -65.70 3.03 30.37
C LYS A 237 -66.37 4.43 30.49
N ASN A 238 -65.67 5.44 31.02
CA ASN A 238 -66.16 6.81 31.18
C ASN A 238 -65.21 7.94 30.68
N ALA A 239 -64.05 7.65 30.09
CA ALA A 239 -63.15 8.68 29.57
C ALA A 239 -62.16 8.14 28.53
N GLU A 240 -61.94 8.92 27.47
CA GLU A 240 -60.93 8.67 26.44
C GLU A 240 -59.66 9.47 26.76
N TYR A 241 -58.56 8.79 27.04
CA TYR A 241 -57.27 9.43 27.27
C TYR A 241 -56.38 9.26 26.04
N SER A 242 -56.17 10.36 25.30
CA SER A 242 -55.18 10.41 24.22
C SER A 242 -53.82 10.75 24.79
N PHE A 243 -52.89 9.83 24.73
CA PHE A 243 -51.51 10.09 25.09
C PHE A 243 -50.65 10.09 23.83
N THR A 244 -49.77 11.08 23.72
CA THR A 244 -48.71 11.13 22.71
C THR A 244 -47.51 10.36 23.24
N GLY A 245 -47.10 9.31 22.52
CA GLY A 245 -45.88 8.56 22.83
C GLY A 245 -44.62 9.40 22.61
N PRO A 246 -43.46 8.95 23.11
CA PRO A 246 -42.19 9.55 22.71
C PRO A 246 -42.12 9.52 21.17
N ILE A 247 -41.75 10.66 20.58
CA ILE A 247 -41.57 10.79 19.13
C ILE A 247 -40.54 9.74 18.74
N GLN A 248 -40.95 8.69 18.05
CA GLN A 248 -40.02 7.75 17.47
C GLN A 248 -39.38 8.48 16.29
N ASP A 249 -38.09 8.80 16.39
CA ASP A 249 -37.36 9.52 15.34
C ASP A 249 -37.57 8.79 14.02
N ASN A 250 -38.15 9.50 13.05
CA ASN A 250 -38.41 8.96 11.74
C ASN A 250 -37.06 8.62 11.08
N PRO A 251 -36.78 7.34 10.73
CA PRO A 251 -35.50 6.92 10.18
C PRO A 251 -35.24 7.48 8.77
N VAL A 252 -36.20 8.22 8.22
CA VAL A 252 -36.25 8.73 6.84
C VAL A 252 -36.63 10.23 6.82
N ASP A 253 -36.49 10.93 7.95
CA ASP A 253 -36.75 12.37 8.09
C ASP A 253 -35.91 13.25 7.13
N THR A 254 -34.67 12.84 6.84
CA THR A 254 -33.76 13.50 5.91
C THR A 254 -33.24 12.52 4.86
N ILE A 255 -32.79 13.06 3.72
CA ILE A 255 -32.17 12.24 2.66
C ILE A 255 -30.95 11.46 3.16
N TRP A 256 -30.17 12.02 4.08
CA TRP A 256 -29.01 11.35 4.68
C TRP A 256 -29.42 10.20 5.59
N ASN A 257 -30.45 10.40 6.41
CA ASN A 257 -30.98 9.34 7.27
C ASN A 257 -31.65 8.25 6.44
N ALA A 258 -32.34 8.59 5.35
CA ALA A 258 -32.87 7.62 4.40
C ALA A 258 -31.76 6.76 3.77
N ILE A 259 -30.66 7.38 3.33
CA ILE A 259 -29.50 6.66 2.76
C ILE A 259 -28.87 5.74 3.79
N LEU A 260 -28.64 6.23 5.01
CA LEU A 260 -28.08 5.43 6.11
C LEU A 260 -29.01 4.27 6.48
N SER A 261 -30.32 4.51 6.56
CA SER A 261 -31.32 3.49 6.85
C SER A 261 -31.35 2.39 5.79
N MET A 262 -31.21 2.74 4.51
CA MET A 262 -31.11 1.75 3.42
C MET A 262 -29.78 1.01 3.42
N TYR A 263 -28.68 1.67 3.77
CA TYR A 263 -27.39 1.00 3.93
C TYR A 263 -27.41 0.00 5.10
N TYR A 264 -28.04 0.37 6.22
CA TYR A 264 -28.22 -0.47 7.40
C TYR A 264 -29.47 -1.36 7.36
N LEU A 265 -30.06 -1.57 6.17
CA LEU A 265 -31.30 -2.35 6.02
C LEU A 265 -31.19 -3.77 6.57
N SER A 266 -29.98 -4.36 6.54
CA SER A 266 -29.72 -5.69 7.11
C SER A 266 -29.84 -5.78 8.64
N THR A 267 -29.75 -4.65 9.35
CA THR A 267 -29.75 -4.60 10.82
C THR A 267 -30.94 -3.83 11.39
N ILE A 268 -31.51 -2.89 10.63
CA ILE A 268 -32.64 -2.08 11.08
C ILE A 268 -33.95 -2.76 10.70
N ASN A 269 -34.86 -2.87 11.67
CA ASN A 269 -36.22 -3.30 11.39
C ASN A 269 -37.09 -2.12 10.95
N LEU A 270 -37.12 -1.83 9.65
CA LEU A 270 -37.96 -0.76 9.10
C LEU A 270 -39.46 -1.12 9.09
N ASN A 271 -39.84 -2.40 9.25
CA ASN A 271 -41.24 -2.82 9.19
C ASN A 271 -42.12 -2.27 10.33
N SER A 272 -41.53 -1.80 11.44
CA SER A 272 -42.29 -1.24 12.57
C SER A 272 -42.73 0.21 12.36
N TYR A 273 -42.29 0.88 11.30
CA TYR A 273 -42.51 2.31 11.09
C TYR A 273 -43.73 2.65 10.25
N SER A 274 -44.30 1.68 9.52
CA SER A 274 -45.55 1.86 8.80
C SER A 274 -46.26 0.54 8.61
N ASP A 275 -47.57 0.55 8.83
CA ASP A 275 -48.43 -0.60 8.58
C ASP A 275 -48.90 -0.73 7.13
N ASP A 276 -48.57 0.25 6.27
CA ASP A 276 -48.95 0.24 4.87
C ASP A 276 -48.38 -0.98 4.14
N SER A 277 -49.28 -1.70 3.47
CA SER A 277 -48.96 -2.84 2.60
C SER A 277 -47.93 -2.50 1.51
N LEU A 278 -47.99 -1.29 0.94
CA LEU A 278 -47.06 -0.84 -0.09
C LEU A 278 -45.66 -0.62 0.48
N PHE A 279 -45.58 -0.05 1.69
CA PHE A 279 -44.33 0.13 2.41
C PHE A 279 -43.71 -1.24 2.76
N LYS A 280 -44.49 -2.17 3.31
CA LYS A 280 -44.02 -3.53 3.62
C LYS A 280 -43.51 -4.27 2.39
N LEU A 281 -44.22 -4.16 1.25
CA LEU A 281 -43.78 -4.74 -0.02
C LEU A 281 -42.48 -4.09 -0.52
N PHE A 282 -42.36 -2.77 -0.42
CA PHE A 282 -41.16 -2.04 -0.81
C PHE A 282 -39.94 -2.44 0.03
N ILE A 283 -40.08 -2.51 1.36
CA ILE A 283 -39.01 -2.98 2.26
C ILE A 283 -38.63 -4.42 1.97
N PHE A 284 -39.59 -5.29 1.66
CA PHE A 284 -39.32 -6.66 1.25
C PHE A 284 -38.49 -6.71 -0.04
N VAL A 285 -38.88 -5.96 -1.08
CA VAL A 285 -38.12 -5.87 -2.34
C VAL A 285 -36.72 -5.32 -2.10
N ALA A 286 -36.58 -4.26 -1.30
CA ALA A 286 -35.28 -3.68 -0.95
C ALA A 286 -34.39 -4.68 -0.21
N ASN A 287 -34.94 -5.48 0.71
CA ASN A 287 -34.19 -6.53 1.41
C ASN A 287 -33.72 -7.63 0.45
N VAL A 288 -34.58 -8.08 -0.47
CA VAL A 288 -34.20 -9.08 -1.47
C VAL A 288 -33.09 -8.53 -2.37
N VAL A 289 -33.21 -7.31 -2.87
CA VAL A 289 -32.23 -6.73 -3.80
C VAL A 289 -30.93 -6.39 -3.07
N ILE A 290 -30.96 -5.55 -2.03
CA ILE A 290 -29.76 -5.03 -1.37
C ILE A 290 -29.08 -6.12 -0.53
N VAL A 291 -29.83 -6.74 0.38
CA VAL A 291 -29.26 -7.67 1.36
C VAL A 291 -29.03 -9.05 0.74
N LEU A 292 -30.04 -9.63 0.08
CA LEU A 292 -29.90 -10.98 -0.44
C LEU A 292 -29.10 -11.02 -1.74
N VAL A 293 -29.35 -10.15 -2.71
CA VAL A 293 -28.65 -10.22 -4.01
C VAL A 293 -27.31 -9.48 -3.96
N LEU A 294 -27.28 -8.19 -3.63
CA LEU A 294 -26.06 -7.39 -3.77
C LEU A 294 -24.96 -7.81 -2.76
N PHE A 295 -25.29 -8.08 -1.50
CA PHE A 295 -24.28 -8.55 -0.55
C PHE A 295 -23.77 -9.97 -0.86
N ASN A 296 -24.63 -10.89 -1.31
CA ASN A 296 -24.11 -12.20 -1.73
C ASN A 296 -23.25 -12.10 -2.99
N MET A 297 -23.61 -11.21 -3.93
CA MET A 297 -22.81 -10.96 -5.13
C MET A 297 -21.47 -10.31 -4.79
N ILE A 298 -21.40 -9.37 -3.84
CA ILE A 298 -20.13 -8.76 -3.43
C ILE A 298 -19.19 -9.80 -2.81
N ILE A 299 -19.72 -10.69 -1.97
CA ILE A 299 -18.94 -11.77 -1.36
C ILE A 299 -18.39 -12.72 -2.42
N ALA A 300 -19.22 -13.12 -3.40
CA ALA A 300 -18.78 -13.97 -4.50
C ALA A 300 -17.68 -13.31 -5.35
N LEU A 301 -17.87 -12.03 -5.73
CA LEU A 301 -16.88 -11.24 -6.46
C LEU A 301 -15.57 -11.08 -5.68
N MET A 302 -15.65 -10.82 -4.36
CA MET A 302 -14.47 -10.74 -3.50
C MET A 302 -13.70 -12.06 -3.48
N ASN A 303 -14.38 -13.21 -3.36
CA ASN A 303 -13.76 -14.52 -3.30
C ASN A 303 -13.00 -14.88 -4.59
N ASP A 304 -13.61 -14.65 -5.75
CA ASP A 304 -12.97 -14.91 -7.03
C ASP A 304 -11.81 -13.95 -7.29
N THR A 305 -11.99 -12.67 -6.94
CA THR A 305 -10.94 -11.65 -7.06
C THR A 305 -9.75 -11.94 -6.14
N PHE A 306 -9.99 -12.40 -4.92
CA PHE A 306 -8.97 -12.73 -3.93
C PHE A 306 -8.00 -13.81 -4.44
N LYS A 307 -8.52 -14.86 -5.10
CA LYS A 307 -7.69 -15.93 -5.69
C LYS A 307 -6.69 -15.37 -6.70
N LYS A 308 -7.11 -14.44 -7.56
CA LYS A 308 -6.23 -13.76 -8.52
C LYS A 308 -5.26 -12.81 -7.84
N ALA A 309 -5.75 -12.00 -6.89
CA ALA A 309 -4.96 -11.01 -6.16
C ALA A 309 -3.82 -11.63 -5.33
N LYS A 310 -3.93 -12.89 -4.89
CA LYS A 310 -2.87 -13.59 -4.16
C LYS A 310 -1.56 -13.71 -4.95
N ASN A 311 -1.65 -13.93 -6.25
CA ASN A 311 -0.45 -13.98 -7.11
C ASN A 311 0.09 -12.56 -7.35
N ASP A 312 -0.79 -11.61 -7.63
CA ASP A 312 -0.46 -10.20 -7.84
C ASP A 312 0.21 -9.59 -6.59
N GLY A 313 -0.20 -9.99 -5.39
CA GLY A 313 0.34 -9.49 -4.12
C GLY A 313 1.82 -9.85 -3.88
N ASN A 314 2.26 -11.03 -4.32
CA ASN A 314 3.67 -11.40 -4.26
C ASN A 314 4.52 -10.57 -5.23
N ILE A 315 3.98 -10.27 -6.42
CA ILE A 315 4.65 -9.42 -7.41
C ILE A 315 4.74 -7.99 -6.88
N GLY A 316 3.65 -7.47 -6.30
CA GLY A 316 3.63 -6.15 -5.64
C GLY A 316 4.66 -6.02 -4.53
N LEU A 317 4.83 -7.07 -3.70
CA LEU A 317 5.89 -7.12 -2.69
C LEU A 317 7.29 -6.97 -3.33
N LEU A 318 7.58 -7.72 -4.39
CA LEU A 318 8.90 -7.69 -5.03
C LEU A 318 9.20 -6.34 -5.69
N MET A 319 8.21 -5.74 -6.35
CA MET A 319 8.32 -4.38 -6.91
C MET A 319 8.64 -3.36 -5.82
N TYR A 320 7.89 -3.37 -4.73
CA TYR A 320 8.10 -2.47 -3.60
C TYR A 320 9.50 -2.63 -2.96
N ARG A 321 9.94 -3.88 -2.77
CA ARG A 321 11.30 -4.13 -2.27
C ARG A 321 12.36 -3.59 -3.20
N LYS A 322 12.19 -3.78 -4.51
CA LYS A 322 13.12 -3.29 -5.52
C LYS A 322 13.21 -1.76 -5.49
N GLU A 323 12.09 -1.07 -5.32
CA GLU A 323 12.07 0.41 -5.17
C GLU A 323 12.83 0.84 -3.91
N LEU A 324 12.56 0.24 -2.76
CA LEU A 324 13.26 0.57 -1.51
C LEU A 324 14.75 0.22 -1.52
N ILE A 325 15.15 -0.84 -2.24
CA ILE A 325 16.57 -1.20 -2.44
C ILE A 325 17.24 -0.19 -3.37
N ASP A 326 16.60 0.18 -4.48
CA ASP A 326 17.12 1.21 -5.40
C ASP A 326 17.34 2.54 -4.67
N ASP A 327 16.36 2.96 -3.87
CA ASP A 327 16.49 4.14 -3.02
C ASP A 327 17.66 4.01 -2.05
N PHE A 328 17.70 2.91 -1.28
CA PHE A 328 18.74 2.68 -0.28
C PHE A 328 20.16 2.68 -0.86
N GLU A 329 20.39 2.00 -1.98
CA GLU A 329 21.71 1.93 -2.62
C GLU A 329 22.18 3.30 -3.14
N ARG A 330 21.24 4.18 -3.50
CA ARG A 330 21.50 5.55 -3.96
C ARG A 330 21.75 6.54 -2.82
N LEU A 331 21.41 6.22 -1.57
CA LEU A 331 21.70 7.06 -0.42
C LEU A 331 23.20 7.05 -0.08
N ASP A 332 23.75 8.21 0.28
CA ASP A 332 25.11 8.38 0.78
C ASP A 332 25.16 8.09 2.29
N ILE A 333 24.98 6.81 2.63
CA ILE A 333 24.92 6.37 4.03
C ILE A 333 26.35 6.18 4.58
N PRO A 334 26.72 6.85 5.68
CA PRO A 334 28.08 6.79 6.22
C PRO A 334 28.43 5.44 6.87
N PHE A 335 27.42 4.64 7.25
CA PHE A 335 27.56 3.37 7.94
C PHE A 335 27.79 2.17 7.02
N ASN A 336 28.29 2.39 5.80
CA ASN A 336 28.67 1.34 4.84
C ASN A 336 29.82 0.42 5.29
N LYS A 337 30.21 0.45 6.57
CA LYS A 337 31.01 -0.60 7.20
C LYS A 337 30.17 -1.73 7.81
N LEU A 338 28.84 -1.60 7.89
CA LEU A 338 27.98 -2.79 8.00
C LEU A 338 28.08 -3.52 6.67
N GLN A 339 29.12 -4.37 6.56
CA GLN A 339 29.36 -5.39 5.55
C GLN A 339 28.36 -5.34 4.39
N LEU A 340 28.61 -4.46 3.40
CA LEU A 340 28.16 -4.80 2.06
C LEU A 340 28.82 -6.14 1.77
N HIS A 341 28.06 -7.20 1.89
CA HIS A 341 28.38 -8.45 1.21
C HIS A 341 28.25 -8.15 -0.28
N ASP A 342 29.24 -7.45 -0.82
CA ASP A 342 29.53 -7.39 -2.25
C ASP A 342 30.19 -8.71 -2.65
N SER A 343 29.50 -9.80 -2.28
CA SER A 343 29.77 -11.09 -2.87
C SER A 343 29.35 -10.97 -4.33
N PRO A 344 30.22 -11.33 -5.28
CA PRO A 344 29.84 -11.40 -6.69
C PRO A 344 28.73 -12.44 -6.92
N TYR A 345 28.43 -13.28 -5.92
CA TYR A 345 27.47 -14.36 -6.00
C TYR A 345 26.30 -14.18 -5.03
N ILE A 346 25.10 -14.49 -5.53
CA ILE A 346 23.88 -14.58 -4.72
C ILE A 346 23.78 -16.01 -4.18
N CYS A 347 24.08 -16.15 -2.89
CA CYS A 347 23.97 -17.39 -2.15
C CYS A 347 22.68 -17.39 -1.32
N TYR A 348 21.96 -18.51 -1.32
CA TYR A 348 20.72 -18.67 -0.57
C TYR A 348 20.82 -19.93 0.28
N LEU A 349 20.37 -19.86 1.53
CA LEU A 349 20.22 -21.03 2.38
C LEU A 349 19.06 -21.87 1.86
N GLN A 350 19.28 -23.16 1.63
CA GLN A 350 18.30 -24.03 1.00
C GLN A 350 17.00 -24.13 1.82
N ASP A 351 15.96 -23.37 1.45
CA ASP A 351 14.59 -23.57 1.92
C ASP A 351 13.89 -24.57 0.98
N PRO A 352 13.53 -25.79 1.46
CA PRO A 352 12.90 -26.81 0.62
C PRO A 352 11.57 -26.37 0.00
N ASN A 353 10.79 -25.55 0.70
CA ASN A 353 9.47 -25.11 0.24
C ASN A 353 9.61 -24.04 -0.85
N LEU A 354 10.50 -23.07 -0.63
CA LEU A 354 10.82 -22.05 -1.62
C LEU A 354 11.41 -22.68 -2.88
N MET A 355 12.30 -23.66 -2.73
CA MET A 355 12.94 -24.30 -3.88
C MET A 355 11.95 -25.12 -4.72
N LYS A 356 11.02 -25.85 -4.08
CA LYS A 356 9.91 -26.51 -4.79
C LYS A 356 9.05 -25.50 -5.58
N LYS A 357 8.75 -24.34 -4.98
CA LYS A 357 7.99 -23.26 -5.64
C LYS A 357 8.74 -22.73 -6.86
N TRP A 358 10.03 -22.44 -6.72
CA TRP A 358 10.88 -21.95 -7.80
C TRP A 358 11.06 -22.96 -8.93
N MET A 359 11.26 -24.24 -8.61
CA MET A 359 11.33 -25.32 -9.60
C MET A 359 10.05 -25.42 -10.42
N LYS A 360 8.88 -25.42 -9.76
CA LYS A 360 7.58 -25.45 -10.45
C LYS A 360 7.40 -24.25 -11.38
N LYS A 361 7.72 -23.06 -10.89
CA LYS A 361 7.60 -21.81 -11.67
C LYS A 361 8.57 -21.78 -12.85
N SER A 362 9.80 -22.26 -12.65
CA SER A 362 10.80 -22.40 -13.72
C SER A 362 10.32 -23.38 -14.81
N GLN A 363 9.72 -24.51 -14.43
CA GLN A 363 9.13 -25.47 -15.38
C GLN A 363 7.94 -24.87 -16.16
N GLU A 364 7.09 -24.08 -15.51
CA GLU A 364 6.00 -23.34 -16.17
C GLU A 364 6.56 -22.32 -17.17
N LEU A 365 7.57 -21.55 -16.77
CA LEU A 365 8.23 -20.55 -17.61
C LEU A 365 8.99 -21.20 -18.78
N ARG A 366 9.58 -22.38 -18.62
CA ARG A 366 10.30 -23.10 -19.70
C ARG A 366 9.41 -23.43 -20.89
N LYS A 367 8.09 -23.57 -20.68
CA LYS A 367 7.11 -23.82 -21.76
C LYS A 367 6.88 -22.59 -22.63
N THR A 368 7.19 -21.41 -22.12
CA THR A 368 7.05 -20.12 -22.81
C THR A 368 8.46 -19.63 -23.16
N LYS A 369 8.80 -19.45 -24.45
CA LYS A 369 10.15 -18.97 -24.81
C LYS A 369 10.37 -17.57 -24.20
N LEU A 370 11.22 -17.42 -23.19
CA LEU A 370 11.55 -16.15 -22.53
C LEU A 370 11.94 -15.04 -23.52
N TYR A 371 12.57 -15.39 -24.64
CA TYR A 371 12.94 -14.46 -25.72
C TYR A 371 11.75 -13.90 -26.51
N SER A 372 10.59 -14.56 -26.51
CA SER A 372 9.38 -14.05 -27.17
C SER A 372 8.86 -12.76 -26.54
N TRP A 373 9.05 -12.62 -25.22
CA TRP A 373 8.66 -11.41 -24.46
C TRP A 373 9.53 -10.21 -24.78
N PHE A 374 10.82 -10.40 -25.01
CA PHE A 374 11.71 -9.32 -25.45
C PHE A 374 11.46 -8.91 -26.90
N LYS A 375 11.09 -9.88 -27.76
CA LYS A 375 10.83 -9.67 -29.20
C LYS A 375 9.60 -8.81 -29.49
N GLU A 376 8.65 -8.72 -28.55
CA GLU A 376 7.44 -7.89 -28.66
C GLU A 376 7.70 -6.40 -28.37
N SER A 377 8.85 -6.08 -27.76
CA SER A 377 9.20 -4.71 -27.36
C SER A 377 10.33 -4.08 -28.15
N VAL A 378 10.86 -4.78 -29.15
CA VAL A 378 11.93 -4.32 -30.03
C VAL A 378 11.36 -4.22 -31.43
N ASP A 379 11.09 -3.00 -31.89
CA ASP A 379 10.81 -2.75 -33.30
C ASP A 379 11.97 -3.29 -34.13
N LYS A 380 11.68 -4.24 -35.01
CA LYS A 380 12.65 -5.05 -35.77
C LYS A 380 13.61 -4.24 -36.65
N GLU A 381 13.41 -2.95 -36.81
CA GLU A 381 14.21 -2.10 -37.69
C GLU A 381 15.32 -1.32 -36.98
N ASN A 382 15.35 -1.26 -35.64
CA ASN A 382 16.44 -0.61 -34.89
C ASN A 382 16.97 -1.50 -33.78
N ILE A 383 17.98 -2.31 -34.10
CA ILE A 383 18.76 -3.08 -33.11
C ILE A 383 19.79 -2.15 -32.44
N THR A 384 19.30 -1.12 -31.77
CA THR A 384 20.11 -0.25 -30.90
C THR A 384 19.38 -0.13 -29.57
N TYR A 385 20.00 -0.63 -28.50
CA TYR A 385 19.52 -0.42 -27.15
C TYR A 385 20.36 0.70 -26.54
N ASP A 386 19.74 1.86 -26.33
CA ASP A 386 20.37 3.05 -25.74
C ASP A 386 21.63 3.55 -26.48
N GLY A 387 21.59 3.56 -27.81
CA GLY A 387 22.70 4.04 -28.66
C GLY A 387 23.91 3.11 -28.75
N VAL A 388 23.89 1.96 -28.08
CA VAL A 388 24.93 0.93 -28.17
C VAL A 388 24.48 -0.16 -29.13
N ASP A 389 25.34 -0.48 -30.09
CA ASP A 389 25.13 -1.58 -31.03
C ASP A 389 25.27 -2.93 -30.32
N ILE A 390 24.14 -3.61 -30.12
CA ILE A 390 24.05 -4.93 -29.48
C ILE A 390 24.14 -6.09 -30.49
N THR A 391 24.40 -5.80 -31.78
CA THR A 391 24.63 -6.81 -32.82
C THR A 391 25.67 -7.89 -32.42
N PRO A 392 26.76 -7.57 -31.68
CA PRO A 392 27.71 -8.59 -31.22
C PRO A 392 27.11 -9.60 -30.24
N TRP A 393 26.27 -9.14 -29.29
CA TRP A 393 25.56 -10.01 -28.34
C TRP A 393 24.49 -10.85 -29.03
N TYR A 394 23.80 -10.27 -30.01
CA TYR A 394 22.79 -10.97 -30.81
C TYR A 394 23.42 -12.10 -31.65
N LYS A 395 24.59 -11.85 -32.28
CA LYS A 395 25.35 -12.87 -33.00
C LYS A 395 25.88 -13.98 -32.09
N LEU A 396 26.34 -13.66 -30.87
CA LEU A 396 26.79 -14.65 -29.89
C LEU A 396 25.68 -15.62 -29.45
N ILE A 397 24.44 -15.12 -29.34
CA ILE A 397 23.28 -15.94 -28.98
C ILE A 397 22.83 -16.81 -30.16
N LEU A 398 22.85 -16.27 -31.39
CA LEU A 398 22.54 -17.01 -32.63
C LEU A 398 23.61 -18.03 -33.03
N SER A 399 24.89 -17.80 -32.72
CA SER A 399 25.95 -18.77 -33.01
C SER A 399 25.86 -20.04 -32.15
N ASN A 400 25.22 -19.96 -30.97
CA ASN A 400 24.96 -21.11 -30.11
C ASN A 400 23.76 -21.97 -30.56
N GLU A 401 22.94 -21.50 -31.51
CA GLU A 401 21.85 -22.30 -32.11
C GLU A 401 22.38 -23.38 -33.07
N ASN A 402 23.63 -23.27 -33.54
CA ASN A 402 24.21 -24.18 -34.54
C ASN A 402 25.13 -25.27 -33.94
N GLN A 403 25.21 -25.40 -32.61
CA GLN A 403 26.03 -26.42 -31.94
C GLN A 403 25.22 -27.52 -31.23
N ASP A 404 24.02 -27.83 -31.72
CA ASP A 404 23.33 -29.07 -31.39
C ASP A 404 23.96 -30.25 -32.14
N SER A 405 25.15 -30.71 -31.70
CA SER A 405 25.63 -32.10 -31.84
C SER A 405 27.10 -32.24 -31.44
N ILE A 406 27.43 -32.25 -30.15
CA ILE A 406 28.60 -32.98 -29.65
C ILE A 406 28.17 -33.79 -28.42
N SER A 407 28.48 -35.08 -28.51
CA SER A 407 28.25 -36.19 -27.60
C SER A 407 28.36 -35.88 -26.11
N THR A 408 27.41 -36.41 -25.34
CA THR A 408 27.46 -36.61 -23.88
C THR A 408 28.79 -37.21 -23.42
N PRO A 409 29.46 -36.59 -22.44
CA PRO A 409 30.23 -37.31 -21.44
C PRO A 409 29.45 -37.28 -20.12
N ASP A 410 29.31 -38.47 -19.53
CA ASP A 410 28.89 -38.70 -18.16
C ASP A 410 29.63 -37.77 -17.20
N HIS A 411 28.92 -36.78 -16.65
CA HIS A 411 29.11 -36.36 -15.27
C HIS A 411 27.85 -35.62 -14.82
N MET A 412 27.08 -36.28 -13.96
CA MET A 412 26.15 -35.62 -13.05
C MET A 412 26.85 -34.43 -12.41
N THR A 413 26.30 -33.23 -12.56
CA THR A 413 26.08 -32.20 -11.54
C THR A 413 25.84 -30.85 -12.22
N LEU A 414 25.04 -30.00 -11.57
CA LEU A 414 24.81 -28.59 -11.88
C LEU A 414 23.77 -28.27 -12.98
N TRP A 415 22.47 -28.46 -12.71
CA TRP A 415 21.44 -27.51 -13.17
C TRP A 415 20.18 -27.58 -12.27
N PHE A 416 19.99 -26.57 -11.41
CA PHE A 416 18.70 -26.13 -10.86
C PHE A 416 18.70 -24.62 -10.68
#